data_AF-A0A939CH43-F1
#
_entry.id   AF-A0A939CH43-F1
#
_cell.length_a   1.000
_cell.length_b   1.000
_cell.length_c   1.000
_cell.angle_alpha   90.00
_cell.angle_beta   90.00
_cell.angle_gamma   90.00
#
_symmetry.space_group_name_H-M   'P 1'
#
loop_
_entity.id
_entity.type
_entity.pdbx_description
1 polymer ?
#
loop_
_entity_poly.entity_id
_entity_poly.type
_entity_poly.pdbx_seq_one_letter_code
_entity_poly.pdbx_strand_id
1 'polypeptide(L)'
;MRPLRPLRFVKKTTSIQLLCAEIIVLKNEQDPSMRRLATLADVEAAIPEALQSAGFFFADIQNNQVDATGQAILRFIATQGEVSRQALLQQFPDADITFNLLLQRELIEEVDDGYRFQVELIRRWFI
;
A
#
# COMPACT_ATOMS: atom_id res chain seq x y z
N MET A 1 -25.57 10.85 -15.03
CA MET A 1 -24.65 9.75 -14.67
C MET A 1 -23.26 10.32 -14.48
N ARG A 2 -22.72 10.34 -13.26
CA ARG A 2 -21.29 10.67 -13.06
C ARG A 2 -20.47 9.45 -13.51
N PRO A 3 -19.38 9.63 -14.27
CA PRO A 3 -18.50 8.51 -14.55
C PRO A 3 -17.92 8.02 -13.22
N LEU A 4 -18.04 6.72 -12.95
CA LEU A 4 -17.29 6.05 -11.90
C LEU A 4 -15.82 6.34 -12.20
N ARG A 5 -15.13 7.08 -11.32
CA ARG A 5 -13.67 7.16 -11.41
C ARG A 5 -13.14 5.72 -11.42
N PRO A 6 -12.17 5.36 -12.28
CA PRO A 6 -11.56 4.05 -12.18
C PRO A 6 -11.06 3.88 -10.74
N LEU A 7 -11.42 2.75 -10.10
CA LEU A 7 -11.06 2.45 -8.72
C LEU A 7 -9.55 2.68 -8.47
N ARG A 8 -8.71 2.49 -9.53
CA ARG A 8 -7.25 2.69 -9.56
C ARG A 8 -6.78 3.99 -8.92
N PHE A 9 -7.57 5.05 -9.04
CA PHE A 9 -7.20 6.35 -8.52
C PHE A 9 -7.50 6.53 -7.03
N VAL A 10 -8.56 5.88 -6.51
CA VAL A 10 -9.11 6.21 -5.18
C VAL A 10 -8.14 5.81 -4.07
N LYS A 11 -7.66 4.56 -4.06
CA LYS A 11 -6.73 4.07 -3.02
C LYS A 11 -5.40 4.84 -3.03
N LYS A 12 -4.85 5.10 -4.22
CA LYS A 12 -3.63 5.91 -4.39
C LYS A 12 -3.79 7.31 -3.81
N THR A 13 -4.86 8.01 -4.15
CA THR A 13 -5.06 9.39 -3.68
C THR A 13 -5.30 9.48 -2.18
N THR A 14 -6.03 8.54 -1.60
CA THR A 14 -6.32 8.54 -0.15
C THR A 14 -5.06 8.29 0.67
N SER A 15 -4.19 7.35 0.26
CA SER A 15 -2.92 7.10 0.96
C SER A 15 -1.96 8.27 0.89
N ILE A 16 -1.89 8.99 -0.25
CA ILE A 16 -1.07 10.21 -0.37
C ILE A 16 -1.60 11.30 0.56
N GLN A 17 -2.92 11.57 0.54
CA GLN A 17 -3.52 12.60 1.38
C GLN A 17 -3.34 12.33 2.87
N LEU A 18 -3.51 11.06 3.27
CA LEU A 18 -3.25 10.59 4.63
C LEU A 18 -1.80 10.86 5.05
N LEU A 19 -0.82 10.38 4.27
CA LEU A 19 0.59 10.57 4.59
C LEU A 19 0.96 12.06 4.64
N CYS A 20 0.44 12.86 3.71
CA CYS A 20 0.65 14.32 3.74
C CYS A 20 0.06 14.96 5.00
N ALA A 21 -1.10 14.51 5.46
CA ALA A 21 -1.71 15.03 6.68
C ALA A 21 -0.83 14.74 7.90
N GLU A 22 -0.31 13.52 8.03
CA GLU A 22 0.58 13.16 9.14
C GLU A 22 1.94 13.85 9.07
N ILE A 23 2.49 14.08 7.87
CA ILE A 23 3.69 14.92 7.71
C ILE A 23 3.39 16.34 8.23
N ILE A 24 2.24 16.92 7.91
CA ILE A 24 1.88 18.26 8.41
C ILE A 24 1.80 18.26 9.93
N VAL A 25 1.19 17.24 10.55
CA VAL A 25 1.14 17.09 12.01
C VAL A 25 2.56 17.06 12.58
N LEU A 26 3.42 16.16 12.09
CA LEU A 26 4.81 16.04 12.52
C LEU A 26 5.59 17.37 12.38
N LYS A 27 5.48 18.05 11.24
CA LYS A 27 6.18 19.32 11.00
C LYS A 27 5.66 20.42 11.92
N ASN A 28 4.38 20.44 12.26
CA ASN A 28 3.82 21.48 13.13
C ASN A 28 4.38 21.44 14.57
N GLU A 29 4.87 20.28 15.02
CA GLU A 29 5.52 20.10 16.32
C GLU A 29 7.00 20.53 16.34
N GLN A 30 7.60 20.71 15.16
CA GLN A 30 9.00 21.13 15.02
C GLN A 30 9.16 22.66 15.10
N ASP A 31 10.39 23.11 15.38
CA ASP A 31 10.73 24.53 15.42
C ASP A 31 10.39 25.24 14.09
N PRO A 32 9.88 26.49 14.11
CA PRO A 32 9.56 27.26 12.92
C PRO A 32 10.67 27.37 11.87
N SER A 33 11.95 27.29 12.28
CA SER A 33 13.11 27.32 11.40
C SER A 33 13.26 26.08 10.50
N MET A 34 12.72 24.93 10.92
CA MET A 34 12.88 23.65 10.21
C MET A 34 11.56 23.05 9.69
N ARG A 35 10.41 23.55 10.17
CA ARG A 35 9.10 22.96 9.81
C ARG A 35 8.61 23.21 8.37
N ARG A 36 9.24 24.12 7.62
CA ARG A 36 8.75 24.56 6.29
C ARG A 36 9.29 23.74 5.10
N LEU A 37 10.21 22.82 5.36
CA LEU A 37 10.76 21.92 4.35
C LEU A 37 10.54 20.49 4.83
N ALA A 38 9.70 19.73 4.12
CA ALA A 38 9.59 18.29 4.33
C ALA A 38 10.71 17.57 3.57
N THR A 39 11.39 16.68 4.28
CA THR A 39 12.47 15.84 3.76
C THR A 39 12.04 14.39 3.67
N LEU A 40 12.83 13.54 3.01
CA LEU A 40 12.57 12.10 3.01
C LEU A 40 12.52 11.52 4.44
N ALA A 41 13.34 12.04 5.36
CA ALA A 41 13.31 11.63 6.76
C ALA A 41 11.97 11.96 7.44
N ASP A 42 11.38 13.13 7.14
CA ASP A 42 10.06 13.49 7.65
C ASP A 42 8.96 12.57 7.07
N VAL A 43 9.10 12.14 5.81
CA VAL A 43 8.17 11.19 5.17
C VAL A 43 8.23 9.83 5.87
N GLU A 44 9.42 9.25 6.04
CA GLU A 44 9.56 7.95 6.73
C GLU A 44 9.12 8.03 8.19
N ALA A 45 9.39 9.16 8.87
CA ALA A 45 8.98 9.38 10.25
C ALA A 45 7.46 9.49 10.42
N ALA A 46 6.71 9.89 9.40
CA ALA A 46 5.25 10.01 9.46
C ALA A 46 4.49 8.72 9.08
N ILE A 47 5.19 7.70 8.57
CA ILE A 47 4.56 6.43 8.15
C ILE A 47 3.87 5.70 9.32
N PRO A 48 4.49 5.54 10.52
CA PRO A 48 3.86 4.82 11.62
C PRO A 48 2.51 5.43 12.03
N GLU A 49 2.48 6.75 12.18
CA GLU A 49 1.27 7.52 12.52
C GLU A 49 0.23 7.41 11.41
N ALA A 50 0.62 7.46 10.13
CA ALA A 50 -0.30 7.27 9.01
C ALA A 50 -0.93 5.87 9.00
N LEU A 51 -0.14 4.83 9.27
CA LEU A 51 -0.65 3.46 9.38
C LEU A 51 -1.59 3.31 10.59
N GLN A 52 -1.30 3.99 11.69
CA GLN A 52 -2.14 3.96 12.89
C GLN A 52 -3.46 4.72 12.70
N SER A 53 -3.42 5.97 12.22
CA SER A 53 -4.59 6.86 12.12
C SER A 53 -5.60 6.36 11.09
N ALA A 54 -5.12 5.70 10.03
CA ALA A 54 -5.96 4.99 9.07
C ALA A 54 -5.98 3.47 9.25
N GLY A 55 -5.68 2.96 10.45
CA GLY A 55 -5.61 1.53 10.73
C GLY A 55 -6.86 0.75 10.30
N PHE A 56 -8.06 1.33 10.45
CA PHE A 56 -9.31 0.71 10.00
C PHE A 56 -9.35 0.47 8.49
N PHE A 57 -8.80 1.39 7.69
CA PHE A 57 -8.74 1.25 6.23
C PHE A 57 -7.84 0.07 5.83
N PHE A 58 -6.65 -0.04 6.43
CA PHE A 58 -5.74 -1.13 6.11
C PHE A 58 -6.20 -2.48 6.68
N ALA A 59 -6.76 -2.48 7.89
CA ALA A 59 -7.35 -3.66 8.49
C ALA A 59 -8.56 -4.19 7.70
N ASP A 60 -9.38 -3.31 7.10
CA ASP A 60 -10.46 -3.72 6.21
C ASP A 60 -9.93 -4.43 4.95
N ILE A 61 -8.86 -3.91 4.34
CA ILE A 61 -8.19 -4.59 3.23
C ILE A 61 -7.78 -6.00 3.66
N GLN A 62 -7.03 -6.11 4.76
CA GLN A 62 -6.49 -7.38 5.23
C GLN A 62 -7.58 -8.38 5.63
N ASN A 63 -8.58 -7.95 6.40
CA ASN A 63 -9.50 -8.85 7.08
C ASN A 63 -10.79 -9.12 6.28
N ASN A 64 -11.19 -8.19 5.39
CA ASN A 64 -12.49 -8.27 4.71
C ASN A 64 -12.37 -8.34 3.18
N GLN A 65 -11.27 -7.83 2.58
CA GLN A 65 -11.13 -7.79 1.11
C GLN A 65 -10.27 -8.91 0.53
N VAL A 66 -9.46 -9.59 1.34
CA VAL A 66 -8.59 -10.69 0.89
C VAL A 66 -8.79 -11.93 1.76
N ASP A 67 -8.66 -13.09 1.15
CA ASP A 67 -8.68 -14.38 1.84
C ASP A 67 -7.28 -14.73 2.41
N ALA A 68 -7.17 -15.89 3.06
CA ALA A 68 -5.92 -16.32 3.67
C ALA A 68 -4.77 -16.46 2.66
N THR A 69 -5.06 -16.98 1.46
CA THR A 69 -4.08 -17.10 0.36
C THR A 69 -3.63 -15.72 -0.12
N GLY A 70 -4.58 -14.79 -0.30
CA GLY A 70 -4.30 -13.41 -0.65
C GLY A 70 -3.43 -12.70 0.39
N GLN A 71 -3.71 -12.88 1.68
CA GLN A 71 -2.85 -12.35 2.74
C GLN A 71 -1.43 -12.91 2.67
N ALA A 72 -1.28 -14.23 2.44
CA ALA A 72 0.03 -14.85 2.35
C ALA A 72 0.84 -14.31 1.16
N ILE A 73 0.21 -14.15 0.00
CA ILE A 73 0.82 -13.54 -1.19
C ILE A 73 1.24 -12.10 -0.92
N LEU A 74 0.34 -11.29 -0.34
CA LEU A 74 0.62 -9.88 -0.03
C LEU A 74 1.78 -9.74 0.95
N ARG A 75 1.87 -10.56 2.00
CA ARG A 75 3.03 -10.59 2.92
C ARG A 75 4.33 -11.00 2.21
N PHE A 76 4.25 -11.96 1.29
CA PHE A 76 5.41 -12.40 0.52
C PHE A 76 5.94 -11.27 -0.39
N ILE A 77 5.07 -10.59 -1.13
CA ILE A 77 5.45 -9.43 -1.95
C ILE A 77 5.92 -8.27 -1.04
N ALA A 78 5.30 -8.08 0.13
CA ALA A 78 5.67 -6.98 1.02
C ALA A 78 7.09 -7.10 1.56
N THR A 79 7.54 -8.32 1.84
CA THR A 79 8.90 -8.58 2.33
C THR A 79 9.95 -8.57 1.22
N GLN A 80 9.62 -9.05 0.02
CA GLN A 80 10.57 -9.15 -1.10
C GLN A 80 10.63 -7.89 -1.98
N GLY A 81 9.58 -7.07 -1.99
CA GLY A 81 9.42 -5.96 -2.91
C GLY A 81 8.80 -6.41 -4.24
N GLU A 82 9.43 -6.06 -5.35
CA GLU A 82 9.00 -6.52 -6.68
C GLU A 82 9.38 -7.99 -6.88
N VAL A 83 8.41 -8.82 -7.27
CA VAL A 83 8.58 -10.28 -7.37
C VAL A 83 8.20 -10.76 -8.77
N SER A 84 9.04 -11.59 -9.38
CA SER A 84 8.74 -12.15 -10.70
C SER A 84 7.53 -13.09 -10.66
N ARG A 85 6.81 -13.19 -11.79
CA ARG A 85 5.70 -14.13 -11.95
C ARG A 85 6.13 -15.56 -11.64
N GLN A 86 7.31 -15.96 -12.10
CA GLN A 86 7.84 -17.31 -11.85
C GLN A 86 8.04 -17.59 -10.37
N ALA A 87 8.64 -16.66 -9.61
CA ALA A 87 8.86 -16.84 -8.17
C ALA A 87 7.54 -16.95 -7.40
N LEU A 88 6.53 -16.17 -7.80
CA LEU A 88 5.19 -16.24 -7.22
C LEU A 88 4.48 -17.57 -7.51
N LEU A 89 4.53 -18.05 -8.75
CA LEU A 89 3.90 -19.34 -9.12
C LEU A 89 4.61 -20.54 -8.49
N GLN A 90 5.92 -20.45 -8.25
CA GLN A 90 6.66 -21.47 -7.51
C GLN A 90 6.25 -21.51 -6.03
N GLN A 91 6.06 -20.34 -5.40
CA GLN A 91 5.71 -20.25 -3.99
C GLN A 91 4.21 -20.52 -3.72
N PHE A 92 3.35 -20.14 -4.67
CA PHE A 92 1.90 -20.27 -4.58
C PHE A 92 1.34 -20.96 -5.84
N PRO A 93 1.53 -22.29 -5.96
CA PRO A 93 0.90 -23.05 -7.03
C PRO A 93 -0.62 -22.93 -6.92
N ASP A 94 -1.30 -22.84 -8.07
CA ASP A 94 -2.77 -22.73 -8.20
C ASP A 94 -3.41 -21.41 -7.70
N ALA A 95 -2.61 -20.36 -7.49
CA ALA A 95 -3.11 -19.07 -7.00
C ALA A 95 -3.57 -18.07 -8.09
N ASP A 96 -3.76 -18.52 -9.34
CA ASP A 96 -4.12 -17.65 -10.48
C ASP A 96 -5.39 -16.83 -10.24
N ILE A 97 -6.41 -17.43 -9.62
CA ILE A 97 -7.67 -16.73 -9.28
C ILE A 97 -7.36 -15.63 -8.24
N THR A 98 -6.58 -15.95 -7.21
CA THR A 98 -6.21 -15.00 -6.16
C THR A 98 -5.38 -13.85 -6.73
N PHE A 99 -4.42 -14.10 -7.63
CA PHE A 99 -3.64 -13.05 -8.29
C PHE A 99 -4.53 -12.10 -9.09
N ASN A 100 -5.44 -12.64 -9.90
CA ASN A 100 -6.38 -11.84 -10.67
C ASN A 100 -7.26 -10.97 -9.77
N LEU A 101 -7.70 -11.51 -8.64
CA LEU A 101 -8.46 -10.77 -7.65
C LEU A 101 -7.65 -9.64 -6.99
N LEU A 102 -6.37 -9.87 -6.66
CA LEU A 102 -5.48 -8.85 -6.10
C LEU A 102 -5.19 -7.72 -7.10
N LEU A 103 -5.03 -8.05 -8.39
CA LEU A 103 -4.90 -7.08 -9.49
C LEU A 103 -6.19 -6.28 -9.70
N GLN A 104 -7.35 -6.94 -9.73
CA GLN A 104 -8.66 -6.29 -9.88
C GLN A 104 -8.97 -5.36 -8.70
N ARG A 105 -8.53 -5.73 -7.49
CA ARG A 105 -8.61 -4.89 -6.30
C ARG A 105 -7.49 -3.86 -6.21
N GLU A 106 -6.56 -3.85 -7.17
CA GLU A 106 -5.51 -2.84 -7.30
C GLU A 106 -4.60 -2.77 -6.07
N LEU A 107 -4.43 -3.91 -5.38
CA LEU A 107 -3.48 -4.05 -4.28
C LEU A 107 -2.06 -4.25 -4.82
N ILE A 108 -1.98 -4.95 -5.95
CA ILE A 108 -0.75 -5.17 -6.73
C ILE A 108 -0.94 -4.68 -8.17
N GLU A 109 0.17 -4.44 -8.85
CA GLU A 109 0.22 -4.13 -10.28
C GLU A 109 1.29 -4.97 -10.97
N GLU A 110 1.10 -5.21 -12.27
CA GLU A 110 2.11 -5.83 -13.14
C GLU A 110 3.21 -4.82 -13.46
N VAL A 111 4.47 -5.26 -13.36
CA VAL A 111 5.66 -4.50 -13.73
C VAL A 111 6.60 -5.44 -14.45
N ASP A 112 6.97 -5.11 -15.68
CA ASP A 112 7.79 -5.95 -16.55
C ASP A 112 7.32 -7.41 -16.57
N ASP A 113 8.03 -8.33 -15.91
CA ASP A 113 7.69 -9.77 -15.79
C ASP A 113 7.31 -10.19 -14.35
N GLY A 114 6.80 -9.24 -13.55
CA GLY A 114 6.55 -9.43 -12.14
C GLY A 114 5.39 -8.60 -11.60
N TYR A 115 5.35 -8.57 -10.27
CA TYR A 115 4.30 -7.96 -9.47
C TYR A 115 4.90 -7.18 -8.33
N ARG A 116 4.31 -6.02 -8.04
CA ARG A 116 4.61 -5.24 -6.83
C ARG A 116 3.35 -4.62 -6.26
N PHE A 117 3.43 -4.10 -5.03
CA PHE A 117 2.37 -3.27 -4.50
C PHE A 117 2.18 -2.01 -5.33
N GLN A 118 0.93 -1.70 -5.61
CA GLN A 118 0.58 -0.49 -6.33
C GLN A 118 0.70 0.77 -5.45
N VAL A 119 0.56 0.62 -4.13
CA VAL A 119 0.70 1.69 -3.14
C VAL A 119 1.66 1.23 -2.06
N GLU A 120 2.78 1.94 -1.93
CA GLU A 120 3.83 1.63 -0.96
C GLU A 120 3.34 1.65 0.49
N LEU A 121 2.43 2.57 0.84
CA LEU A 121 1.88 2.62 2.20
C LEU A 121 1.05 1.37 2.54
N ILE A 122 0.37 0.76 1.56
CA ILE A 122 -0.31 -0.52 1.75
C ILE A 122 0.72 -1.62 1.94
N ARG A 123 1.82 -1.63 1.17
CA ARG A 123 2.92 -2.60 1.38
C ARG A 123 3.41 -2.59 2.81
N ARG A 124 3.67 -1.39 3.37
CA ARG A 124 4.18 -1.20 4.73
C ARG A 124 3.24 -1.74 5.83
N TRP A 125 1.94 -1.88 5.56
CA TRP A 125 1.00 -2.53 6.48
C TRP A 125 1.16 -4.06 6.57
N PHE A 126 1.64 -4.70 5.49
CA PHE A 126 1.79 -6.15 5.41
C PHE A 126 3.20 -6.65 5.80
N ILE A 127 4.07 -5.76 6.30
CA ILE A 127 5.43 -6.09 6.80
C ILE A 127 5.35 -6.56 8.25
#